data_AF-A0A2T7N7N2-F1
#
_entry.id   AF-A0A2T7N7N2-F1
#
_cell.length_a   1.000
_cell.length_b   1.000
_cell.length_c   1.000
_cell.angle_alpha   90.00
_cell.angle_beta   90.00
_cell.angle_gamma   90.00
#
_symmetry.space_group_name_H-M   'P 1'
#
loop_
_entity.id
_entity.type
_entity.pdbx_description
1 polymer ?
#
loop_
_entity_poly.entity_id
_entity_poly.type
_entity_poly.pdbx_seq_one_letter_code
_entity_poly.pdbx_strand_id
1 'polypeptide(L)'
;MILGSSYLYPHTSKLFSAHHARWQSYKLDGTAGFGIIETPGLKRNGNSDILNFRITGIEELWNRIKDSVEIDTPLETTPYGILKFVIKDPEGFRIGFVEKKA
;
A
#
# COMPACT_ATOMS: atom_id res chain seq x y z
N MET A 1 3.91 16.23 12.15
CA MET A 1 4.86 17.34 12.40
C MET A 1 6.18 16.73 12.84
N ILE A 2 7.22 16.75 12.00
CA ILE A 2 8.58 16.39 12.41
C ILE A 2 9.41 17.66 12.28
N LEU A 3 9.97 18.12 13.40
CA LEU A 3 10.92 19.21 13.47
C LEU A 3 12.30 18.68 13.02
N GLY A 4 12.85 19.20 11.93
CA GLY A 4 14.22 18.90 11.50
C GLY A 4 15.19 19.92 12.08
N SER A 5 16.18 19.44 12.86
CA SER A 5 17.31 20.25 13.32
C SER A 5 18.55 19.87 12.53
N SER A 6 19.09 20.79 11.74
CA SER A 6 20.36 20.64 11.03
C SER A 6 21.53 21.12 11.89
N TYR A 7 22.48 20.24 12.22
CA TYR A 7 23.81 20.63 12.70
C TYR A 7 24.77 20.68 11.52
N LEU A 8 25.42 21.83 11.32
CA LEU A 8 26.52 22.03 10.37
C LEU A 8 27.84 21.73 11.08
N TYR A 9 28.64 20.79 10.54
CA TYR A 9 30.07 20.67 10.84
C TYR A 9 30.88 21.06 9.60
N PRO A 10 31.93 21.89 9.72
CA PRO A 10 32.75 22.29 8.59
C PRO A 10 33.84 21.23 8.33
N HIS A 11 34.16 21.03 7.05
CA HIS A 11 35.24 20.19 6.51
C HIS A 11 34.94 18.70 6.31
N THR A 12 34.04 18.41 5.38
CA THR A 12 34.19 17.34 4.36
C THR A 12 33.04 17.48 3.38
N SER A 13 33.30 17.95 2.16
CA SER A 13 32.31 18.00 1.09
C SER A 13 32.08 16.60 0.53
N LYS A 14 31.51 15.70 1.32
CA LYS A 14 30.62 14.67 0.81
C LYS A 14 29.22 15.23 1.03
N LEU A 15 28.64 15.76 -0.05
CA LEU A 15 27.21 15.95 -0.13
C LEU A 15 26.58 14.58 0.05
N PHE A 16 26.26 14.20 1.29
CA PHE A 16 25.19 13.25 1.51
C PHE A 16 23.95 13.94 0.95
N SER A 17 23.59 13.61 -0.29
CA SER A 17 22.24 13.82 -0.77
C SER A 17 21.36 13.07 0.21
N ALA A 18 20.82 13.80 1.19
CA ALA A 18 19.71 13.31 1.98
C ALA A 18 18.61 13.10 0.94
N HIS A 19 18.49 11.89 0.42
CA HIS A 19 17.30 11.49 -0.30
C HIS A 19 16.20 11.53 0.74
N HIS A 20 15.51 12.67 0.82
CA HIS A 20 14.30 12.79 1.62
C HIS A 20 13.40 11.66 1.15
N ALA A 21 13.21 10.64 1.98
CA ALA A 21 12.28 9.57 1.65
C ALA A 21 10.94 10.24 1.38
N ARG A 22 10.45 10.14 0.15
CA ARG A 22 9.12 10.63 -0.20
C ARG A 22 8.15 9.61 0.37
N TRP A 23 7.37 10.06 1.34
CA TRP A 23 6.32 9.25 1.95
C TRP A 23 5.03 10.03 1.96
N GLN A 24 3.92 9.30 1.79
CA GLN A 24 2.57 9.81 1.89
C GLN A 24 1.80 8.90 2.84
N SER A 25 1.22 9.46 3.90
CA SER A 25 0.33 8.73 4.79
C SER A 25 -1.12 9.09 4.56
N TYR A 26 -1.98 8.11 4.82
CA TYR A 26 -3.42 8.20 4.81
C TYR A 26 -3.93 7.73 6.16
N LYS A 27 -4.69 8.61 6.83
CA LYS A 27 -5.36 8.27 8.08
C LYS A 27 -6.58 7.39 7.75
N LEU A 28 -6.73 6.29 8.47
CA LEU A 28 -7.93 5.47 8.45
C LEU A 28 -8.74 5.72 9.72
N ASP A 29 -9.98 5.27 9.74
CA ASP A 29 -10.81 5.33 10.94
C ASP A 29 -10.17 4.48 12.06
N GLY A 30 -10.24 5.00 13.29
CA GLY A 30 -9.63 4.37 14.46
C GLY A 30 -8.12 4.65 14.58
N THR A 31 -7.35 3.62 14.94
CA THR A 31 -5.91 3.71 15.23
C THR A 31 -5.00 3.27 14.08
N ALA A 32 -5.58 2.82 12.97
CA ALA A 32 -4.83 2.35 11.81
C ALA A 32 -4.44 3.51 10.87
N GLY A 33 -3.35 3.31 10.13
CA GLY A 33 -2.90 4.20 9.07
C GLY A 33 -2.30 3.42 7.91
N PHE A 34 -2.36 3.97 6.71
CA PHE A 34 -1.73 3.43 5.52
C PHE A 34 -0.66 4.41 5.03
N GLY A 35 0.46 3.90 4.51
CA GLY A 35 1.55 4.73 4.04
C GLY A 35 2.18 4.16 2.78
N ILE A 36 2.52 5.05 1.86
CA ILE A 36 3.34 4.76 0.69
C ILE A 36 4.68 5.43 0.95
N ILE A 37 5.78 4.69 0.79
CA ILE A 37 7.14 5.21 0.96
C ILE A 37 8.00 4.74 -0.21
N GLU A 38 8.81 5.65 -0.72
CA GLU A 38 9.86 5.31 -1.68
C GLU A 38 11.00 4.60 -0.98
N THR A 39 11.20 3.33 -1.35
CA THR A 39 12.33 2.53 -0.87
C THR A 39 13.14 2.05 -2.07
N PRO A 40 14.18 2.81 -2.48
CA PRO A 40 15.03 2.44 -3.60
C PRO A 40 15.61 1.03 -3.45
N GLY A 41 15.53 0.22 -4.51
CA GLY A 41 16.10 -1.13 -4.54
C GLY A 41 15.30 -2.21 -3.79
N LEU A 42 14.10 -1.88 -3.28
CA LEU A 42 13.23 -2.87 -2.66
C LEU A 42 12.70 -3.85 -3.71
N LYS A 43 13.19 -5.10 -3.67
CA LYS A 43 12.72 -6.19 -4.54
C LYS A 43 11.47 -6.82 -3.94
N ARG A 44 10.40 -6.91 -4.73
CA ARG A 44 9.15 -7.54 -4.30
C ARG A 44 9.29 -9.06 -4.31
N ASN A 45 8.72 -9.70 -3.29
CA ASN A 45 8.44 -11.12 -3.30
C ASN A 45 6.97 -11.32 -3.69
N GLY A 46 6.71 -11.83 -4.89
CA GLY A 46 5.34 -11.97 -5.43
C GLY A 46 4.41 -12.85 -4.59
N ASN A 47 4.95 -13.68 -3.69
CA ASN A 47 4.17 -14.67 -2.95
C ASN A 47 3.80 -14.27 -1.52
N SER A 48 4.31 -13.17 -0.97
CA SER A 48 4.26 -12.95 0.49
C SER A 48 3.53 -11.69 0.95
N ASP A 49 3.47 -10.63 0.13
CA ASP A 49 3.06 -9.31 0.62
C ASP A 49 1.72 -8.88 0.02
N ILE A 50 0.61 -9.30 0.64
CA ILE A 50 -0.73 -8.75 0.35
C ILE A 50 -1.16 -7.84 1.49
N LEU A 51 -1.41 -6.57 1.19
CA LEU A 51 -2.08 -5.66 2.12
C LEU A 51 -3.60 -5.75 1.92
N ASN A 52 -4.35 -6.20 2.94
CA ASN A 52 -5.80 -6.30 2.84
C ASN A 52 -6.50 -5.08 3.47
N PHE A 53 -7.38 -4.45 2.71
CA PHE A 53 -8.33 -3.45 3.18
C PHE A 53 -9.68 -4.10 3.44
N ARG A 54 -10.20 -3.95 4.67
CA ARG A 54 -11.60 -4.26 4.96
C ARG A 54 -12.45 -3.09 4.48
N ILE A 55 -13.43 -3.39 3.64
CA ILE A 55 -14.33 -2.39 3.05
C ILE A 55 -15.79 -2.81 3.20
N THR A 56 -16.68 -1.87 2.90
CA THR A 56 -18.11 -2.12 2.69
C THR A 56 -18.44 -1.87 1.23
N GLY A 57 -19.22 -2.75 0.61
CA GLY A 57 -19.59 -2.65 -0.80
C GLY A 57 -18.48 -3.12 -1.75
N ILE A 58 -17.97 -4.33 -1.52
CA ILE A 58 -16.88 -4.90 -2.33
C ILE A 58 -17.30 -5.16 -3.77
N GLU A 59 -18.56 -5.53 -4.01
CA GLU A 59 -19.09 -5.81 -5.35
C GLU A 59 -19.20 -4.53 -6.18
N GLU A 60 -19.62 -3.42 -5.56
CA GLU A 60 -19.67 -2.10 -6.17
C GLU A 60 -18.26 -1.62 -6.53
N LEU A 61 -17.30 -1.75 -5.62
CA LEU A 61 -15.91 -1.40 -5.90
C LEU A 61 -15.35 -2.24 -7.05
N TRP A 62 -15.55 -3.56 -7.00
CA TRP A 62 -15.09 -4.49 -8.02
C TRP A 62 -15.60 -4.11 -9.41
N ASN A 63 -16.92 -3.90 -9.55
CA ASN A 63 -17.52 -3.52 -10.82
C ASN A 63 -17.02 -2.18 -11.34
N ARG A 64 -16.62 -1.26 -10.45
CA ARG A 64 -16.07 0.04 -10.83
C ARG A 64 -14.65 -0.05 -11.38
N ILE A 65 -13.82 -0.96 -10.88
CA ILE A 65 -12.36 -0.91 -11.14
C ILE A 65 -11.80 -2.08 -11.94
N LYS A 66 -12.48 -3.23 -12.01
CA LYS A 66 -11.93 -4.49 -12.56
C LYS A 66 -11.35 -4.37 -13.97
N ASP A 67 -11.93 -3.52 -14.80
CA ASP A 67 -11.51 -3.33 -16.20
C ASP A 67 -10.35 -2.31 -16.36
N SER A 68 -9.89 -1.72 -15.25
CA SER A 68 -8.89 -0.64 -15.21
C SER A 68 -7.62 -0.98 -14.41
N VAL A 69 -7.55 -2.18 -13.84
CA VAL A 69 -6.46 -2.61 -12.94
C VAL A 69 -5.95 -3.98 -13.32
N GLU A 70 -4.69 -4.30 -12.98
CA GLU A 70 -4.20 -5.67 -13.11
C GLU A 70 -4.82 -6.53 -12.01
N ILE A 71 -5.62 -7.53 -12.41
CA ILE A 71 -6.25 -8.47 -11.49
C ILE A 71 -5.26 -9.59 -11.15
N ASP A 72 -4.97 -9.76 -9.86
CA ASP A 72 -4.14 -10.86 -9.33
C ASP A 72 -5.00 -12.05 -8.87
N THR A 73 -6.11 -11.75 -8.17
CA THR A 73 -7.12 -12.74 -7.77
C THR A 73 -8.49 -12.14 -8.05
N PRO A 74 -9.35 -12.79 -8.85
CA PRO A 74 -10.68 -12.29 -9.15
C PRO A 74 -11.55 -12.23 -7.89
N LEU A 75 -12.66 -11.49 -7.95
CA LEU A 75 -13.64 -11.49 -6.87
C LEU A 75 -14.24 -12.87 -6.67
N GLU A 76 -14.00 -13.44 -5.48
CA GLU A 76 -14.48 -14.76 -5.09
C GLU A 76 -14.86 -14.80 -3.61
N THR A 77 -15.61 -15.84 -3.22
CA THR A 77 -15.86 -16.15 -1.81
C THR A 77 -14.79 -17.12 -1.32
N THR A 78 -14.00 -16.70 -0.33
CA THR A 78 -13.00 -17.56 0.32
C THR A 78 -13.67 -18.73 1.07
N PRO A 79 -12.95 -19.82 1.39
CA PRO A 79 -13.50 -20.96 2.15
C PRO A 79 -14.12 -20.60 3.51
N TYR A 80 -13.80 -19.42 4.05
CA TYR A 80 -14.31 -18.92 5.32
C TYR A 80 -15.48 -17.93 5.17
N GLY A 81 -16.09 -17.84 3.98
CA GLY A 81 -17.27 -17.00 3.72
C GLY A 81 -16.98 -15.50 3.57
N ILE A 82 -15.72 -15.11 3.35
CA ILE A 82 -15.31 -13.72 3.12
C ILE A 82 -15.22 -13.48 1.61
N LEU A 83 -15.88 -12.43 1.11
CA LEU A 83 -15.68 -11.95 -0.26
C LEU A 83 -14.31 -11.28 -0.36
N LYS A 84 -13.54 -11.63 -1.38
CA LYS A 84 -12.19 -11.09 -1.59
C LYS A 84 -11.85 -10.97 -3.07
N PHE A 85 -11.16 -9.89 -3.43
CA PHE A 85 -10.38 -9.82 -4.67
C PHE A 85 -9.00 -9.20 -4.38
N VAL A 86 -8.04 -9.41 -5.28
CA VAL A 86 -6.68 -8.87 -5.18
C VAL A 86 -6.28 -8.25 -6.51
N ILE A 87 -5.73 -7.05 -6.46
CA ILE A 87 -5.15 -6.35 -7.63
C ILE A 87 -3.64 -6.20 -7.44
N LYS A 88 -2.92 -5.94 -8.53
CA LYS A 88 -1.57 -5.37 -8.48
C LYS A 88 -1.61 -3.88 -8.76
N ASP A 89 -0.87 -3.12 -7.97
CA ASP A 89 -0.54 -1.74 -8.31
C ASP A 89 0.54 -1.69 -9.42
N PRO A 90 0.84 -0.50 -9.98
CA PRO A 90 1.85 -0.37 -11.04
C PRO A 90 3.27 -0.83 -10.65
N GLU A 91 3.57 -0.92 -9.36
CA GLU A 91 4.87 -1.36 -8.81
C GLU A 91 4.84 -2.85 -8.40
N GLY A 92 3.75 -3.55 -8.70
CA GLY A 92 3.57 -4.98 -8.44
C GLY A 92 3.21 -5.33 -6.99
N PHE A 93 2.83 -4.36 -6.14
CA PHE A 93 2.29 -4.66 -4.82
C PHE A 93 0.89 -5.26 -4.94
N ARG A 94 0.64 -6.30 -4.15
CA ARG A 94 -0.66 -6.96 -4.11
C ARG A 94 -1.54 -6.28 -3.07
N ILE A 95 -2.66 -5.75 -3.51
CA ILE A 95 -3.63 -5.05 -2.67
C ILE A 95 -4.92 -5.86 -2.66
N GLY A 96 -5.25 -6.41 -1.49
CA GLY A 96 -6.47 -7.17 -1.27
C GLY A 96 -7.60 -6.30 -0.75
N PHE A 97 -8.81 -6.59 -1.19
CA PHE A 97 -10.04 -6.01 -0.64
C PHE A 97 -10.88 -7.14 -0.09
N VAL A 98 -11.39 -6.97 1.13
CA VAL A 98 -12.17 -8.00 1.82
C VAL A 98 -13.43 -7.43 2.44
N GLU A 99 -14.51 -8.20 2.35
CA GLU A 99 -15.77 -7.91 3.03
C GLU A 99 -16.32 -9.22 3.60
N LYS A 100 -16.68 -9.19 4.89
CA LYS A 100 -17.36 -10.33 5.52
C LYS A 100 -18.85 -10.16 5.24
N LYS A 101 -19.49 -11.15 4.61
CA LYS A 101 -20.96 -11.16 4.51
C LYS A 101 -21.55 -11.22 5.92
N ALA A 102 -22.50 -10.32 6.18
CA ALA A 102 -23.23 -10.25 7.44
C ALA A 102 -24.05 -11.52 7.68
#